data_AF-D2I4N4-F1
#
_entry.id   AF-D2I4N4-F1
#
_cell.length_a   1.000
_cell.length_b   1.000
_cell.length_c   1.000
_cell.angle_alpha   90.00
_cell.angle_beta   90.00
_cell.angle_gamma   90.00
#
_symmetry.space_group_name_H-M   'P 1'
#
loop_
_entity.id
_entity.type
_entity.pdbx_description
1 polymer ?
#
loop_
_entity_poly.entity_id
_entity_poly.type
_entity_poly.pdbx_seq_one_letter_code
_entity_poly.pdbx_strand_id
1 'polypeptide(L)' 'QIEDGGKAALSQKMRTGDELVNINGTPLYGSRQEALILIKGSFRILKLIVRR' A
#
# COMPACT_ATOMS: atom_id res chain seq x y z
N GLN A 1 5.35 -4.13 -8.70
CA GLN A 1 6.79 -4.30 -8.35
C GLN A 1 7.08 -3.43 -7.14
N ILE A 2 8.03 -3.83 -6.29
CA ILE A 2 8.49 -3.00 -5.16
C ILE A 2 9.64 -2.14 -5.67
N GLU A 3 9.54 -0.83 -5.47
CA GLU A 3 10.55 0.13 -5.92
C GLU A 3 11.74 0.16 -4.95
N ASP A 4 12.94 -0.01 -5.49
CA ASP A 4 14.19 0.00 -4.72
C ASP A 4 14.41 1.36 -4.04
N GLY A 5 14.88 1.32 -2.79
CA GLY A 5 15.02 2.53 -1.96
C GLY A 5 13.70 3.13 -1.45
N GLY A 6 12.54 2.63 -1.90
CA GLY A 6 11.23 3.02 -1.40
C GLY A 6 10.95 2.52 0.02
N LYS A 7 10.01 3.13 0.73
CA LYS A 7 9.63 2.73 2.10
C LYS A 7 9.21 1.26 2.21
N ALA A 8 8.53 0.73 1.19
CA ALA A 8 8.13 -0.68 1.14
C ALA A 8 9.34 -1.62 1.04
N ALA A 9 10.31 -1.29 0.17
CA ALA A 9 11.57 -2.01 0.08
C ALA A 9 12.36 -1.95 1.39
N LEU A 10 12.52 -0.76 1.98
CA LEU A 10 13.24 -0.60 3.25
C LEU A 10 12.57 -1.32 4.42
N SER A 11 11.24 -1.41 4.41
CA SER A 11 10.51 -2.12 5.46
C SER A 11 10.69 -3.64 5.40
N GLN A 12 11.01 -4.22 4.23
CA GLN A 12 11.12 -5.67 4.02
C GLN A 12 9.88 -6.50 4.44
N LYS A 13 8.73 -5.84 4.63
CA LYS A 13 7.47 -6.47 5.07
C LYS A 13 6.55 -6.88 3.92
N MET A 14 6.73 -6.26 2.75
CA MET A 14 5.96 -6.55 1.54
C MET A 14 6.84 -7.29 0.54
N ARG A 15 6.25 -8.18 -0.25
CA ARG A 15 6.93 -8.93 -1.30
C ARG A 15 6.22 -8.77 -2.64
N THR A 16 6.95 -8.99 -3.72
CA THR A 16 6.33 -9.07 -5.05
C THR A 16 5.30 -10.20 -5.07
N GLY A 17 4.09 -9.88 -5.53
CA GLY A 17 2.95 -10.80 -5.52
C GLY A 17 1.93 -10.48 -4.43
N ASP A 18 2.33 -9.79 -3.35
CA ASP A 18 1.37 -9.34 -2.33
C ASP A 18 0.41 -8.31 -2.91
N GLU A 19 -0.88 -8.48 -2.62
CA GLU A 19 -1.94 -7.60 -3.08
C GLU A 19 -2.35 -6.63 -1.96
N LEU A 20 -2.40 -5.34 -2.27
CA LEU A 20 -2.89 -4.35 -1.32
C LEU A 20 -4.42 -4.39 -1.26
N VAL A 21 -4.97 -4.71 -0.10
CA VAL A 21 -6.42 -4.90 0.10
C VAL A 21 -7.05 -3.84 1.00
N ASN A 22 -6.24 -3.06 1.72
CA ASN A 22 -6.74 -2.00 2.60
C ASN A 22 -5.71 -0.89 2.80
N ILE A 23 -6.20 0.35 2.86
CA ILE A 23 -5.41 1.54 3.24
C ILE A 23 -6.13 2.27 4.36
N ASN A 24 -5.46 2.45 5.50
CA ASN A 24 -5.97 3.20 6.66
C ASN A 24 -7.37 2.78 7.13
N GLY A 25 -7.70 1.49 7.04
CA GLY A 25 -9.01 0.95 7.40
C GLY A 25 -10.00 0.90 6.24
N THR A 26 -9.71 1.53 5.10
CA THR A 26 -10.58 1.51 3.91
C THR A 26 -10.21 0.33 3.01
N PRO A 27 -11.15 -0.62 2.74
CA PRO A 27 -10.90 -1.70 1.81
C PRO A 27 -10.73 -1.16 0.38
N LEU A 28 -9.83 -1.78 -0.38
CA LEU A 28 -9.63 -1.47 -1.80
C LEU A 28 -10.39 -2.47 -2.66
N TYR A 29 -10.87 -2.01 -3.81
CA TYR A 29 -11.59 -2.84 -4.78
C TYR A 29 -10.76 -3.09 -6.05
N GLY A 30 -9.43 -2.99 -5.94
CA GLY A 30 -8.48 -3.23 -7.03
C GLY A 30 -8.23 -2.03 -7.95
N SER A 31 -8.85 -0.88 -7.70
CA SER A 31 -8.62 0.34 -8.48
C SER A 31 -7.32 1.04 -8.06
N ARG A 32 -6.41 1.25 -9.02
CA ARG A 32 -5.18 2.02 -8.78
C ARG A 32 -5.48 3.48 -8.40
N GLN A 33 -6.50 4.08 -8.99
CA GLN A 33 -6.87 5.48 -8.72
C GLN A 33 -7.38 5.65 -7.28
N GLU A 34 -8.19 4.70 -6.81
CA GLU A 34 -8.65 4.66 -5.43
C GLU A 34 -7.48 4.64 -4.44
N ALA A 35 -6.52 3.73 -4.66
CA ALA A 35 -5.33 3.62 -3.82
C ALA A 35 -4.53 4.95 -3.80
N LEU A 36 -4.37 5.60 -4.95
CA LEU A 36 -3.66 6.89 -5.04
C LEU A 36 -4.36 8.01 -4.27
N ILE A 37 -5.69 8.09 -4.33
CA ILE A 37 -6.47 9.09 -3.60
C ILE A 37 -6.26 8.90 -2.09
N LEU A 38 -6.41 7.67 -1.60
CA LEU A 38 -6.26 7.36 -0.17
C LEU A 38 -4.83 7.60 0.34
N ILE A 39 -3.81 7.28 -0.46
CA ILE A 39 -2.41 7.52 -0.11
C ILE A 39 -2.13 9.02 -0.04
N LYS A 40 -2.54 9.79 -1.05
CA LYS A 40 -2.31 11.24 -1.09
C LYS A 40 -3.08 11.99 -0.02
N GLY A 41 -4.26 11.50 0.38
CA GLY A 41 -5.04 12.04 1.48
C GLY A 41 -4.52 11.66 2.87
N SER A 42 -3.56 10.73 2.98
CA SER A 42 -2.99 10.33 4.26
C SER A 42 -1.94 11.32 4.77
N PHE A 43 -1.78 11.42 6.10
CA PHE A 43 -0.79 12.30 6.72
C PHE A 43 0.08 11.54 7.73
N ARG A 44 1.41 11.71 7.61
CA ARG A 44 2.49 11.14 8.45
C ARG A 44 2.59 9.61 8.49
N ILE A 45 1.48 8.88 8.69
CA ILE A 45 1.44 7.42 8.85
C ILE A 45 0.47 6.83 7.82
N LEU A 46 0.91 5.74 7.18
CA LEU A 46 0.11 4.95 6.25
C LEU A 46 0.04 3.51 6.76
N LYS A 47 -1.16 3.05 7.11
CA LYS A 47 -1.42 1.65 7.49
C LYS A 47 -1.90 0.89 6.27
N LEU A 48 -1.25 -0.22 5.97
CA LEU A 48 -1.54 -1.05 4.81
C LEU A 48 -1.83 -2.47 5.28
N ILE A 49 -2.84 -3.10 4.70
CA ILE A 49 -3.07 -4.55 4.83
C ILE A 49 -2.86 -5.15 3.45
N VAL A 50 -2.04 -6.19 3.41
CA VAL A 50 -1.76 -6.95 2.20
C VAL A 50 -2.28 -8.38 2.35
N ARG A 51 -2.70 -8.96 1.22
CA ARG A 51 -3.03 -10.37 1.09
C ARG A 51 -1.91 -11.06 0.32
N ARG A 52 -1.61 -12.29 0.72
CA ARG A 52 -0.56 -13.13 0.15
C ARG A 52 -1.12 -14.45 -0.33
#